data_AF-A0A1Z9GRQ3-F1
#
_entry.id   AF-A0A1Z9GRQ3-F1
#
_cell.length_a   1.000
_cell.length_b   1.000
_cell.length_c   1.000
_cell.angle_alpha   90.00
_cell.angle_beta   90.00
_cell.angle_gamma   90.00
#
_symmetry.space_group_name_H-M   'P 1'
#
loop_
_entity.id
_entity.type
_entity.pdbx_description
1 polymer ?
#
loop_
_entity_poly.entity_id
_entity_poly.type
_entity_poly.pdbx_seq_one_letter_code
_entity_poly.pdbx_strand_id
1 'polypeptide(L)'
;MEDSYGPLDEKKKKAGTESSKESSLKDWFGRKGAKGSKKGWVDCNSPDGKGGYKSCGRGSGEKRKKYPACRPTPGACKERGKGKSWGKKGKSKKNEEINMDIELYRMIEEEIESVITELNSEKQEKELEKISDELAGASKMHKGQSDRIKKVLDQEDEDDLKEGKKNCGCGQDPCKTYGIQENVNEETLEEKEGKKDACYHKVKSRYKVWPSAYASGALVKCRKVGAKNWGNSKKEALEIENDNKIVAEMVDLYTFQETEAFLEESLYYGLIDEDNELEEAKKKKACKPSKGKKFARRVKGRCVSYGQAGKAKGGGARIKPGTSKGNAYCARSYGDMKSHGKDCSGKDRGTPLCLSRQKWKCSGKYSRKGK
;
A
#
# COMPACT_ATOMS: atom_id res chain seq x y z
N MET A 1 14.96 54.47 -74.46
CA MET A 1 15.16 53.00 -74.47
C MET A 1 14.58 52.47 -73.18
N GLU A 2 13.80 51.41 -73.31
CA GLU A 2 12.78 50.93 -72.37
C GLU A 2 13.33 50.52 -71.00
N ASP A 3 12.78 51.09 -69.93
CA ASP A 3 12.91 50.52 -68.58
C ASP A 3 11.92 49.37 -68.44
N SER A 4 12.47 48.18 -68.64
CA SER A 4 11.87 46.89 -68.38
C SER A 4 11.61 46.71 -66.89
N TYR A 5 10.36 46.76 -66.42
CA TYR A 5 9.84 45.94 -65.31
C TYR A 5 8.31 46.07 -65.27
N GLY A 6 7.61 45.01 -65.66
CA GLY A 6 6.14 44.95 -65.61
C GLY A 6 5.58 44.89 -64.18
N PRO A 7 4.25 45.03 -64.01
CA PRO A 7 3.61 45.01 -62.69
C PRO A 7 3.82 43.64 -62.04
N LEU A 8 4.47 43.60 -60.88
CA LEU A 8 4.56 42.40 -60.08
C LEU A 8 3.16 42.01 -59.62
N ASP A 9 2.65 40.89 -60.16
CA ASP A 9 1.45 40.22 -59.69
C ASP A 9 1.43 40.14 -58.16
N GLU A 10 0.44 40.78 -57.54
CA GLU A 10 0.14 40.65 -56.12
C GLU A 10 -0.17 39.17 -55.82
N LYS A 11 0.87 38.44 -55.38
CA LYS A 11 0.71 37.11 -54.80
C LYS A 11 -0.29 37.20 -53.66
N LYS A 12 -1.49 36.66 -53.87
CA LYS A 12 -2.53 36.49 -52.83
C LYS A 12 -1.90 35.82 -51.61
N LYS A 13 -1.69 36.59 -50.55
CA LYS A 13 -1.08 36.13 -49.30
C LYS A 13 -1.94 35.02 -48.68
N LYS A 14 -1.29 33.94 -48.24
CA LYS A 14 -1.92 32.81 -47.53
C LYS A 14 -2.54 33.28 -46.21
N ALA A 15 -3.74 32.80 -45.93
CA ALA A 15 -4.43 33.06 -44.66
C ALA A 15 -3.62 32.47 -43.50
N GLY A 16 -3.35 33.28 -42.47
CA GLY A 16 -2.56 32.90 -41.30
C GLY A 16 -1.31 33.75 -41.06
N THR A 17 -0.98 34.67 -41.97
CA THR A 17 -0.08 35.79 -41.63
C THR A 17 -0.90 36.87 -40.97
N GLU A 18 -0.54 37.27 -39.74
CA GLU A 18 -1.11 38.43 -39.07
C GLU A 18 -0.98 39.62 -40.02
N SER A 19 -2.09 39.99 -40.67
CA SER A 19 -2.09 41.17 -41.51
C SER A 19 -2.08 42.34 -40.54
N SER A 20 -1.09 43.22 -40.69
CA SER A 20 -0.86 44.49 -40.00
C SER A 20 -2.00 45.53 -40.14
N LYS A 21 -3.25 45.07 -40.30
CA LYS A 21 -4.50 45.84 -40.43
C LYS A 21 -5.51 45.54 -39.31
N GLU A 22 -5.20 44.68 -38.35
CA GLU A 22 -6.08 44.38 -37.21
C GLU A 22 -5.80 45.35 -36.06
N SER A 23 -6.34 46.57 -36.18
CA SER A 23 -6.16 47.61 -35.17
C SER A 23 -7.19 47.55 -34.04
N SER A 24 -8.34 46.87 -34.27
CA SER A 24 -9.44 46.81 -33.30
C SER A 24 -10.21 45.50 -33.32
N LEU A 25 -10.87 45.18 -32.19
CA LEU A 25 -11.79 44.03 -32.06
C LEU A 25 -12.93 44.08 -33.09
N LYS A 26 -13.29 45.28 -33.56
CA LYS A 26 -14.34 45.50 -34.56
C LYS A 26 -13.92 44.98 -35.94
N ASP A 27 -12.64 45.12 -36.29
CA ASP A 27 -12.03 44.56 -37.51
C ASP A 27 -12.00 43.04 -37.45
N TRP A 28 -11.79 42.50 -36.24
CA TRP A 28 -11.82 41.06 -35.97
C TRP A 28 -13.22 40.44 -36.19
N PHE A 29 -14.29 41.12 -35.75
CA PHE A 29 -15.68 40.70 -35.98
C PHE A 29 -16.24 41.06 -37.37
N GLY A 30 -15.60 41.97 -38.11
CA GLY A 30 -16.04 42.40 -39.44
C GLY A 30 -15.86 41.36 -40.57
N ARG A 31 -15.12 40.28 -40.31
CA ARG A 31 -14.75 39.25 -41.30
C ARG A 31 -15.97 38.51 -41.87
N LYS A 32 -15.95 38.08 -43.13
CA LYS A 32 -17.03 37.25 -43.71
C LYS A 32 -16.66 35.77 -43.62
N GLY A 33 -16.79 35.20 -42.42
CA GLY A 33 -16.53 33.78 -42.22
C GLY A 33 -17.77 32.91 -42.45
N ALA A 34 -18.88 33.20 -41.78
CA ALA A 34 -20.06 32.35 -41.80
C ALA A 34 -20.88 32.48 -43.10
N LYS A 35 -21.72 31.49 -43.39
CA LYS A 35 -22.60 31.52 -44.56
C LYS A 35 -23.65 32.63 -44.43
N GLY A 36 -23.84 33.42 -45.50
CA GLY A 36 -24.83 34.51 -45.56
C GLY A 36 -24.28 35.87 -45.15
N SER A 37 -25.15 36.76 -44.63
CA SER A 37 -24.80 38.11 -44.17
C SER A 37 -24.08 38.15 -42.81
N LYS A 38 -23.91 36.98 -42.17
CA LYS A 38 -23.31 36.85 -40.84
C LYS A 38 -21.79 37.04 -40.90
N LYS A 39 -21.29 38.03 -40.15
CA LYS A 39 -19.87 38.36 -40.02
C LYS A 39 -19.22 37.59 -38.86
N GLY A 40 -17.90 37.61 -38.77
CA GLY A 40 -17.07 36.94 -37.79
C GLY A 40 -16.50 35.58 -38.24
N TRP A 41 -15.81 34.94 -37.31
CA TRP A 41 -15.16 33.63 -37.47
C TRP A 41 -16.20 32.51 -37.66
N VAL A 42 -15.76 31.37 -38.19
CA VAL A 42 -16.56 30.17 -38.41
C VAL A 42 -16.29 29.05 -37.42
N ASP A 43 -17.34 28.33 -37.02
CA ASP A 43 -17.23 27.12 -36.22
C ASP A 43 -17.04 25.88 -37.10
N CYS A 44 -15.81 25.34 -37.13
CA CYS A 44 -15.46 24.17 -37.91
C CYS A 44 -16.10 22.85 -37.42
N ASN A 45 -16.76 22.83 -36.24
CA ASN A 45 -17.49 21.66 -35.76
C ASN A 45 -18.89 21.53 -36.37
N SER A 46 -19.41 22.57 -37.04
CA SER A 46 -20.72 22.56 -37.70
C SER A 46 -20.58 22.74 -39.22
N PRO A 47 -20.03 21.75 -39.95
CA PRO A 47 -20.10 21.75 -41.40
C PRO A 47 -21.53 21.38 -41.83
N ASP A 48 -22.31 22.36 -42.27
CA ASP A 48 -23.58 22.08 -42.92
C ASP A 48 -23.25 21.54 -44.31
N GLY A 49 -23.72 20.32 -44.63
CA GLY A 49 -23.35 19.53 -45.82
C GLY A 49 -23.50 20.21 -47.20
N LYS A 50 -23.95 21.47 -47.25
CA LYS A 50 -23.93 22.38 -48.42
C LYS A 50 -22.92 23.53 -48.22
N GLY A 51 -21.73 23.21 -47.72
CA GLY A 51 -20.54 24.08 -47.70
C GLY A 51 -20.54 25.26 -46.72
N GLY A 52 -21.46 25.30 -45.76
CA GLY A 52 -21.54 26.40 -44.79
C GLY A 52 -21.00 26.02 -43.42
N TYR A 53 -20.29 26.94 -42.77
CA TYR A 53 -20.01 26.87 -41.33
C TYR A 53 -20.86 27.91 -40.60
N LYS A 54 -21.27 27.59 -39.37
CA LYS A 54 -21.93 28.54 -38.46
C LYS A 54 -20.94 29.61 -37.97
N SER A 55 -21.45 30.73 -37.47
CA SER A 55 -20.61 31.72 -36.78
C SER A 55 -20.02 31.11 -35.51
N CYS A 56 -18.77 31.44 -35.21
CA CYS A 56 -18.07 31.02 -34.01
C CYS A 56 -18.78 31.51 -32.73
N GLY A 57 -19.22 32.77 -32.71
CA GLY A 57 -19.99 33.34 -31.60
C GLY A 57 -21.33 32.63 -31.45
N ARG A 58 -21.70 32.34 -30.19
CA ARG A 58 -23.03 31.84 -29.82
C ARG A 58 -24.02 33.01 -29.84
N GLY A 59 -25.12 32.87 -30.57
CA GLY A 59 -26.25 33.77 -30.40
C GLY A 59 -26.92 33.57 -29.04
N SER A 60 -27.63 34.58 -28.55
CA SER A 60 -28.51 34.43 -27.38
C SER A 60 -29.49 33.27 -27.62
N GLY A 61 -29.59 32.35 -26.65
CA GLY A 61 -30.41 31.14 -26.75
C GLY A 61 -29.84 29.97 -27.57
N GLU A 62 -28.66 30.11 -28.17
CA GLU A 62 -28.09 29.06 -29.03
C GLU A 62 -27.41 27.92 -28.22
N LYS A 63 -28.08 26.76 -28.14
CA LYS A 63 -27.49 25.55 -27.54
C LYS A 63 -26.61 24.80 -28.56
N ARG A 64 -25.30 24.74 -28.30
CA ARG A 64 -24.36 23.86 -29.02
C ARG A 64 -23.86 22.72 -28.14
N LYS A 65 -23.90 21.50 -28.68
CA LYS A 65 -23.42 20.27 -28.02
C LYS A 65 -21.91 20.25 -27.78
N LYS A 66 -21.13 21.07 -28.48
CA LYS A 66 -19.66 21.15 -28.38
C LYS A 66 -19.20 22.60 -28.42
N TYR A 67 -18.08 22.90 -27.76
CA TYR A 67 -17.42 24.19 -27.89
C TYR A 67 -17.03 24.47 -29.35
N PRO A 68 -17.28 25.69 -29.86
CA PRO A 68 -17.05 26.02 -31.26
C PRO A 68 -15.55 25.99 -31.60
N ALA A 69 -15.21 25.41 -32.75
CA ALA A 69 -13.83 25.34 -33.25
C ALA A 69 -13.59 26.49 -34.23
N CYS A 70 -13.31 27.67 -33.68
CA CYS A 70 -13.35 28.90 -34.43
C CYS A 70 -12.17 29.06 -35.40
N ARG A 71 -12.45 29.46 -36.64
CA ARG A 71 -11.46 29.85 -37.64
C ARG A 71 -11.82 31.14 -38.37
N PRO A 72 -10.84 31.90 -38.89
CA PRO A 72 -11.10 33.16 -39.58
C PRO A 72 -11.96 32.98 -40.83
N THR A 73 -11.80 31.84 -41.54
CA THR A 73 -12.50 31.54 -42.78
C THR A 73 -12.90 30.07 -42.89
N PRO A 74 -13.92 29.73 -43.69
CA PRO A 74 -14.27 28.35 -44.05
C PRO A 74 -13.09 27.54 -44.60
N GLY A 75 -12.20 28.17 -45.37
CA GLY A 75 -11.02 27.51 -45.95
C GLY A 75 -10.04 27.04 -44.88
N ALA A 76 -9.86 27.83 -43.82
CA ALA A 76 -8.98 27.49 -42.70
C ALA A 76 -9.49 26.28 -41.86
N CYS A 77 -10.75 25.90 -41.99
CA CYS A 77 -11.24 24.64 -41.42
C CYS A 77 -10.69 23.39 -42.15
N LYS A 78 -10.23 23.55 -43.40
CA LYS A 78 -9.70 22.46 -44.24
C LYS A 78 -8.17 22.38 -44.24
N GLU A 79 -7.47 23.38 -43.70
CA GLU A 79 -6.01 23.41 -43.66
C GLU A 79 -5.44 22.37 -42.67
N ARG A 80 -4.42 21.60 -43.12
CA ARG A 80 -3.77 20.54 -42.35
C ARG A 80 -2.68 21.13 -41.44
N GLY A 81 -3.03 21.32 -40.17
CA GLY A 81 -2.12 21.71 -39.08
C GLY A 81 -2.67 21.22 -37.74
N LYS A 82 -2.89 19.90 -37.64
CA LYS A 82 -3.52 19.26 -36.48
C LYS A 82 -2.48 19.11 -35.36
N GLY A 83 -2.44 20.07 -34.43
CA GLY A 83 -1.93 19.81 -33.09
C GLY A 83 -2.67 18.61 -32.49
N LYS A 84 -1.94 17.67 -31.90
CA LYS A 84 -2.48 16.41 -31.34
C LYS A 84 -3.45 16.61 -30.16
N SER A 85 -3.70 17.85 -29.72
CA SER A 85 -4.41 18.16 -28.48
C SER A 85 -5.82 18.75 -28.64
N TRP A 86 -6.31 19.06 -29.84
CA TRP A 86 -7.58 19.80 -29.95
C TRP A 86 -8.72 19.03 -30.62
N GLY A 87 -9.77 18.78 -29.83
CA GLY A 87 -11.05 18.25 -30.31
C GLY A 87 -11.24 16.74 -30.22
N LYS A 88 -10.47 16.01 -29.39
CA LYS A 88 -10.85 14.63 -29.03
C LYS A 88 -12.18 14.66 -28.26
N LYS A 89 -13.12 13.85 -28.74
CA LYS A 89 -14.41 13.59 -28.10
C LYS A 89 -14.18 13.14 -26.66
N GLY A 90 -14.98 13.64 -25.73
CA GLY A 90 -15.00 13.17 -24.34
C GLY A 90 -15.08 11.65 -24.30
N LYS A 91 -13.97 11.03 -23.90
CA LYS A 91 -14.02 9.76 -23.19
C LYS A 91 -14.25 10.11 -21.73
N SER A 92 -15.06 9.31 -21.05
CA SER A 92 -15.42 9.44 -19.64
C SER A 92 -14.30 10.03 -18.78
N LYS A 93 -14.61 11.12 -18.08
CA LYS A 93 -13.76 11.82 -17.11
C LYS A 93 -13.24 10.96 -15.94
N LYS A 94 -13.42 9.63 -15.93
CA LYS A 94 -12.96 8.78 -14.83
C LYS A 94 -11.47 8.41 -14.89
N ASN A 95 -10.79 8.40 -16.06
CA ASN A 95 -9.41 7.89 -16.14
C ASN A 95 -8.29 8.94 -16.13
N GLU A 96 -8.60 10.24 -16.30
CA GLU A 96 -7.57 11.30 -16.27
C GLU A 96 -7.38 11.88 -14.86
N GLU A 97 -8.42 11.93 -14.02
CA GLU A 97 -8.31 12.21 -12.59
C GLU A 97 -7.51 11.09 -11.88
N ILE A 98 -7.86 9.82 -12.14
CA ILE A 98 -7.11 8.65 -11.62
C ILE A 98 -5.61 8.68 -11.99
N ASN A 99 -5.25 9.18 -13.17
CA ASN A 99 -3.85 9.17 -13.61
C ASN A 99 -3.00 10.30 -12.99
N MET A 100 -3.61 11.45 -12.69
CA MET A 100 -2.94 12.51 -11.93
C MET A 100 -2.82 12.12 -10.45
N ASP A 101 -3.86 11.45 -9.91
CA ASP A 101 -3.81 10.90 -8.56
C ASP A 101 -2.70 9.85 -8.44
N ILE A 102 -2.53 8.93 -9.39
CA ILE A 102 -1.44 7.93 -9.34
C ILE A 102 -0.04 8.56 -9.37
N GLU A 103 0.19 9.61 -10.18
CA GLU A 103 1.49 10.31 -10.17
C GLU A 103 1.71 11.07 -8.86
N LEU A 104 0.67 11.66 -8.27
CA LEU A 104 0.73 12.34 -6.99
C LEU A 104 0.94 11.37 -5.82
N TYR A 105 0.21 10.24 -5.79
CA TYR A 105 0.39 9.18 -4.79
C TYR A 105 1.79 8.58 -4.86
N ARG A 106 2.34 8.38 -6.05
CA ARG A 106 3.72 7.90 -6.20
C ARG A 106 4.75 8.89 -5.67
N MET A 107 4.57 10.20 -5.90
CA MET A 107 5.45 11.21 -5.32
C MET A 107 5.31 11.27 -3.79
N ILE A 108 4.08 11.12 -3.27
CA ILE A 108 3.84 11.06 -1.82
C ILE A 108 4.46 9.81 -1.20
N GLU A 109 4.37 8.64 -1.85
CA GLU A 109 5.00 7.40 -1.40
C GLU A 109 6.53 7.51 -1.37
N GLU A 110 7.15 8.04 -2.43
CA GLU A 110 8.62 8.22 -2.50
C GLU A 110 9.12 9.17 -1.38
N GLU A 111 8.37 10.22 -1.04
CA GLU A 111 8.69 11.16 0.06
C GLU A 111 8.44 10.56 1.45
N ILE A 112 7.36 9.78 1.62
CA ILE A 112 7.08 9.09 2.88
C ILE A 112 8.16 8.03 3.14
N GLU A 113 8.58 7.28 2.11
CA GLU A 113 9.66 6.30 2.21
C GLU A 113 10.98 6.98 2.62
N SER A 114 11.33 8.13 2.02
CA SER A 114 12.53 8.86 2.44
C SER A 114 12.45 9.33 3.88
N VAL A 115 11.32 9.88 4.31
CA VAL A 115 11.12 10.31 5.71
C VAL A 115 11.16 9.13 6.68
N ILE A 116 10.58 7.97 6.32
CA ILE A 116 10.66 6.75 7.13
C ILE A 116 12.12 6.27 7.22
N THR A 117 12.89 6.32 6.14
CA THR A 117 14.32 5.96 6.19
C THR A 117 15.16 6.94 7.01
N GLU A 118 14.79 8.23 7.03
CA GLU A 118 15.43 9.24 7.87
C GLU A 118 15.03 9.11 9.35
N LEU A 119 13.78 8.73 9.63
CA LEU A 119 13.26 8.50 10.98
C LEU A 119 13.73 7.16 11.56
N ASN A 120 13.95 6.14 10.73
CA ASN A 120 14.67 4.92 11.05
C ASN A 120 16.17 5.21 11.17
N SER A 121 16.52 6.19 11.99
CA SER A 121 17.89 6.41 12.41
C SER A 121 18.40 5.09 12.98
N GLU A 122 19.53 4.60 12.46
CA GLU A 122 20.24 3.41 12.98
C GLU A 122 20.42 3.43 14.51
N LYS A 123 20.27 4.60 15.11
CA LYS A 123 20.27 4.84 16.56
C LYS A 123 19.07 4.20 17.28
N GLN A 124 17.86 4.22 16.72
CA GLN A 124 16.69 3.60 17.36
C GLN A 124 16.75 2.07 17.30
N GLU A 125 17.23 1.50 16.19
CA GLU A 125 17.42 0.04 16.06
C GLU A 125 18.48 -0.46 17.05
N LYS A 126 19.60 0.26 17.19
CA LYS A 126 20.67 -0.09 18.16
C LYS A 126 20.20 0.01 19.62
N GLU A 127 19.32 0.95 19.95
CA GLU A 127 18.75 1.04 21.30
C GLU A 127 17.72 -0.08 21.56
N LEU A 128 16.90 -0.43 20.56
CA LEU A 128 15.99 -1.58 20.65
C LEU A 128 16.73 -2.91 20.81
N GLU A 129 17.85 -3.08 20.10
CA GLU A 129 18.72 -4.26 20.21
C GLU A 129 19.32 -4.37 21.63
N LYS A 130 19.81 -3.28 22.20
CA LYS A 130 20.29 -3.25 23.60
C LYS A 130 19.20 -3.62 24.59
N ILE A 131 18.00 -3.05 24.46
CA ILE A 131 16.86 -3.35 25.35
C ILE A 131 16.47 -4.85 25.24
N SER A 132 16.51 -5.40 24.02
CA SER A 132 16.25 -6.82 23.78
C SER A 132 17.28 -7.71 24.49
N ASP A 133 18.57 -7.38 24.43
CA ASP A 133 19.63 -8.13 25.10
C ASP A 133 19.54 -8.05 26.62
N GLU A 134 19.20 -6.87 27.16
CA GLU A 134 18.95 -6.67 28.59
C GLU A 134 17.78 -7.53 29.09
N LEU A 135 16.66 -7.57 28.35
CA LEU A 135 15.50 -8.41 28.65
C LEU A 135 15.82 -9.90 28.57
N ALA A 136 16.61 -10.32 27.58
CA ALA A 136 17.07 -11.70 27.47
C ALA A 136 17.96 -12.10 28.66
N GLY A 137 18.81 -11.18 29.13
CA GLY A 137 19.61 -11.34 30.35
C GLY A 137 18.73 -11.48 31.61
N ALA A 138 17.76 -10.58 31.78
CA ALA A 138 16.82 -10.62 32.91
C ALA A 138 15.98 -11.91 32.92
N SER A 139 15.50 -12.36 31.76
CA SER A 139 14.75 -13.62 31.61
C SER A 139 15.58 -14.84 32.03
N LYS A 140 16.86 -14.91 31.63
CA LYS A 140 17.77 -15.99 32.07
C LYS A 140 17.98 -15.99 33.58
N MET A 141 18.11 -14.81 34.20
CA MET A 141 18.21 -14.68 35.66
C MET A 141 16.95 -15.18 36.36
N HIS A 142 15.77 -14.80 35.89
CA HIS A 142 14.50 -15.27 36.44
C HIS A 142 14.28 -16.77 36.24
N LYS A 143 14.71 -17.33 35.10
CA LYS A 143 14.71 -18.78 34.87
C LYS A 143 15.60 -19.50 35.89
N GLY A 144 16.82 -19.00 36.11
CA GLY A 144 17.73 -19.56 37.13
C GLY A 144 17.17 -19.46 38.56
N GLN A 145 16.48 -18.37 38.90
CA GLN A 145 15.78 -18.23 40.17
C GLN A 145 14.62 -19.24 40.28
N SER A 146 13.82 -19.39 39.23
CA SER A 146 12.74 -20.38 39.15
C SER A 146 13.27 -21.81 39.33
N ASP A 147 14.37 -22.17 38.67
CA ASP A 147 14.96 -23.50 38.76
C ASP A 147 15.54 -23.79 40.15
N ARG A 148 16.07 -22.76 40.84
CA ARG A 148 16.47 -22.88 42.25
C ARG A 148 15.28 -23.06 43.18
N ILE A 149 14.19 -22.33 42.96
CA ILE A 149 12.95 -22.47 43.74
C ILE A 149 12.37 -23.87 43.55
N LYS A 150 12.31 -24.37 42.31
CA LYS A 150 11.86 -25.75 42.02
C LYS A 150 12.70 -26.78 42.77
N LYS A 151 14.03 -26.68 42.73
CA LYS A 151 14.91 -27.59 43.48
C LYS A 151 14.71 -27.57 45.00
N VAL A 152 14.31 -26.44 45.57
CA VAL A 152 13.99 -26.34 47.00
C VAL A 152 12.62 -26.95 47.28
N LEU A 153 11.65 -26.76 46.40
CA LEU A 153 10.31 -27.35 46.52
C LEU A 153 10.31 -28.88 46.30
N ASP A 154 11.17 -29.37 45.41
CA ASP A 154 11.32 -30.80 45.10
C ASP A 154 12.08 -31.58 46.20
N GLN A 155 12.55 -30.91 47.26
CA GLN A 155 13.23 -31.53 48.41
C GLN A 155 12.31 -31.83 49.60
N GLU A 156 11.02 -31.53 49.49
CA GLU A 156 10.04 -31.85 50.52
C GLU A 156 8.99 -32.79 49.96
N ASP A 157 9.36 -34.05 49.72
CA ASP A 157 8.46 -35.20 49.89
C ASP A 157 9.32 -36.49 49.87
N GLU A 158 9.27 -37.21 50.99
CA GLU A 158 9.87 -38.53 51.30
C GLU A 158 11.35 -38.56 51.75
N ASP A 159 11.57 -38.43 53.07
CA ASP A 159 12.05 -39.55 53.90
C ASP A 159 12.14 -39.13 55.40
N ASP A 160 11.61 -39.99 56.26
CA ASP A 160 11.66 -39.92 57.73
C ASP A 160 13.04 -39.54 58.29
N LEU A 161 13.17 -38.41 58.99
CA LEU A 161 14.38 -38.08 59.75
C LEU A 161 14.06 -37.62 61.18
N LYS A 162 14.29 -38.57 62.10
CA LYS A 162 14.40 -38.40 63.54
C LYS A 162 15.16 -37.12 63.89
N GLU A 163 14.65 -36.37 64.87
CA GLU A 163 15.33 -35.21 65.48
C GLU A 163 16.69 -35.63 66.06
N GLY A 164 17.73 -35.54 65.24
CA GLY A 164 19.11 -35.54 65.70
C GLY A 164 19.38 -34.23 66.43
N LYS A 165 19.67 -34.30 67.73
CA LYS A 165 20.10 -33.15 68.53
C LYS A 165 21.27 -32.43 67.85
N LYS A 166 21.02 -31.21 67.38
CA LYS A 166 22.05 -30.32 66.83
C LYS A 166 22.89 -29.78 67.98
N ASN A 167 24.08 -30.34 68.19
CA ASN A 167 25.06 -29.74 69.08
C ASN A 167 25.81 -28.61 68.34
N CYS A 168 26.22 -27.58 69.07
CA CYS A 168 26.76 -26.34 68.48
C CYS A 168 28.24 -26.42 68.09
N GLY A 169 28.85 -27.61 68.06
CA GLY A 169 30.28 -27.80 67.78
C GLY A 169 31.22 -27.22 68.85
N CYS A 170 30.68 -26.79 69.99
CA CYS A 170 31.36 -26.10 71.08
C CYS A 170 31.84 -27.04 72.21
N GLY A 171 31.69 -28.35 72.07
CA GLY A 171 32.20 -29.35 73.00
C GLY A 171 31.48 -29.47 74.36
N GLN A 172 30.39 -28.73 74.57
CA GLN A 172 29.51 -28.86 75.75
C GLN A 172 28.04 -28.99 75.30
N ASP A 173 27.30 -29.93 75.89
CA ASP A 173 25.87 -30.15 75.63
C ASP A 173 25.08 -30.25 76.97
N PRO A 174 24.12 -29.33 77.26
CA PRO A 174 23.69 -28.21 76.43
C PRO A 174 24.70 -27.05 76.43
N CYS A 175 24.84 -26.39 75.28
CA CYS A 175 25.70 -25.24 75.12
C CYS A 175 25.22 -24.05 75.96
N LYS A 176 26.11 -23.34 76.66
CA LYS A 176 25.78 -22.13 77.44
C LYS A 176 25.06 -21.02 76.63
N THR A 177 25.21 -20.97 75.30
CA THR A 177 24.47 -20.02 74.44
C THR A 177 23.16 -20.57 73.88
N TYR A 178 22.97 -21.90 73.90
CA TYR A 178 21.70 -22.57 73.60
C TYR A 178 21.22 -23.28 74.86
N GLY A 179 20.77 -22.51 75.85
CA GLY A 179 20.35 -23.12 77.11
C GLY A 179 19.98 -22.19 78.25
N ILE A 180 19.77 -20.90 78.04
CA ILE A 180 19.08 -20.07 79.03
C ILE A 180 17.63 -19.94 78.59
N GLN A 181 16.84 -20.94 78.97
CA GLN A 181 15.42 -20.74 79.26
C GLN A 181 15.34 -19.89 80.52
N GLU A 182 15.53 -18.58 80.38
CA GLU A 182 14.98 -17.67 81.37
C GLU A 182 13.54 -17.39 80.94
N ASN A 183 12.63 -17.95 81.75
CA ASN A 183 11.31 -17.40 81.95
C ASN A 183 11.48 -15.92 82.27
N VAL A 184 11.53 -15.06 81.25
CA VAL A 184 11.21 -13.66 81.46
C VAL A 184 9.69 -13.67 81.59
N ASN A 185 9.27 -13.70 82.86
CA ASN A 185 7.92 -13.40 83.26
C ASN A 185 7.44 -12.20 82.45
N GLU A 186 6.30 -12.41 81.78
CA GLU A 186 5.49 -11.41 81.10
C GLU A 186 4.86 -10.50 82.18
N GLU A 187 5.71 -9.77 82.90
CA GLU A 187 5.32 -8.81 83.91
C GLU A 187 6.36 -7.70 83.91
N THR A 188 6.18 -6.73 83.01
CA THR A 188 6.58 -5.30 83.11
C THR A 188 6.56 -4.61 81.74
N LEU A 189 5.40 -4.57 81.09
CA LEU A 189 4.91 -3.40 80.34
C LEU A 189 3.37 -3.39 80.38
N GLU A 190 2.80 -3.65 81.56
CA GLU A 190 1.49 -3.10 81.87
C GLU A 190 1.70 -1.62 82.20
N GLU A 191 1.55 -0.75 81.20
CA GLU A 191 1.00 0.56 81.47
C GLU A 191 0.40 1.19 80.21
N LYS A 192 -0.94 1.21 80.22
CA LYS A 192 -1.86 2.06 79.43
C LYS A 192 -2.35 1.54 78.07
N GLU A 193 -2.76 0.28 77.98
CA GLU A 193 -3.62 -0.15 76.87
C GLU A 193 -4.96 -0.65 77.39
N GLY A 194 -6.04 0.04 76.97
CA GLY A 194 -7.41 -0.35 77.26
C GLY A 194 -7.75 -1.76 76.76
N LYS A 195 -8.95 -2.23 77.11
CA LYS A 195 -9.47 -3.57 76.75
C LYS A 195 -9.13 -3.93 75.29
N LYS A 196 -8.30 -4.97 75.13
CA LYS A 196 -7.90 -5.51 73.82
C LYS A 196 -9.15 -5.91 73.02
N ASP A 197 -9.19 -5.54 71.74
CA ASP A 197 -10.38 -5.71 70.91
C ASP A 197 -10.50 -7.15 70.37
N ALA A 198 -11.71 -7.54 69.95
CA ALA A 198 -11.97 -8.89 69.41
C ALA A 198 -11.06 -9.22 68.20
N CYS A 199 -10.66 -8.22 67.42
CA CYS A 199 -9.69 -8.39 66.34
C CYS A 199 -8.28 -8.73 66.85
N TYR A 200 -7.83 -8.15 67.96
CA TYR A 200 -6.54 -8.50 68.55
C TYR A 200 -6.49 -9.98 68.92
N HIS A 201 -7.50 -10.50 69.61
CA HIS A 201 -7.52 -11.92 69.99
C HIS A 201 -7.59 -12.86 68.78
N LYS A 202 -8.43 -12.54 67.78
CA LYS A 202 -8.56 -13.35 66.55
C LYS A 202 -7.31 -13.34 65.67
N VAL A 203 -6.58 -12.22 65.62
CA VAL A 203 -5.36 -12.12 64.82
C VAL A 203 -4.19 -12.73 65.57
N LYS A 204 -4.04 -12.46 66.88
CA LYS A 204 -2.97 -13.06 67.71
C LYS A 204 -2.98 -14.59 67.67
N SER A 205 -4.16 -15.23 67.61
CA SER A 205 -4.25 -16.69 67.51
C SER A 205 -3.80 -17.27 66.16
N ARG A 206 -3.72 -16.46 65.09
CA ARG A 206 -3.33 -16.92 63.74
C ARG A 206 -1.84 -16.75 63.45
N TYR A 207 -1.12 -15.96 64.23
CA TYR A 207 0.29 -15.65 63.99
C TYR A 207 1.15 -16.13 65.15
N LYS A 208 2.13 -16.99 64.85
CA LYS A 208 3.05 -17.57 65.85
C LYS A 208 4.04 -16.54 66.43
N VAL A 209 4.41 -15.53 65.66
CA VAL A 209 5.37 -14.48 66.06
C VAL A 209 4.65 -13.15 66.23
N TRP A 210 4.75 -12.58 67.43
CA TRP A 210 4.11 -11.33 67.81
C TRP A 210 5.08 -10.42 68.58
N PRO A 211 5.17 -9.12 68.25
CA PRO A 211 4.58 -8.43 67.10
C PRO A 211 5.34 -8.75 65.79
N SER A 212 4.64 -8.74 64.65
CA SER A 212 5.26 -8.84 63.31
C SER A 212 4.57 -7.92 62.32
N ALA A 213 5.27 -7.51 61.25
CA ALA A 213 4.70 -6.63 60.21
C ALA A 213 3.41 -7.20 59.60
N TYR A 214 3.37 -8.52 59.38
CA TYR A 214 2.20 -9.22 58.86
C TYR A 214 1.06 -9.32 59.88
N ALA A 215 1.37 -9.59 61.16
CA ALA A 215 0.37 -9.63 62.23
C ALA A 215 -0.27 -8.25 62.46
N SER A 216 0.54 -7.19 62.44
CA SER A 216 0.06 -5.81 62.53
C SER A 216 -0.82 -5.43 61.33
N GLY A 217 -0.43 -5.80 60.10
CA GLY A 217 -1.24 -5.57 58.90
C GLY A 217 -2.58 -6.31 58.93
N ALA A 218 -2.61 -7.55 59.43
CA ALA A 218 -3.83 -8.33 59.60
C ALA A 218 -4.77 -7.72 60.67
N LEU A 219 -4.21 -7.17 61.74
CA LEU A 219 -4.97 -6.50 62.79
C LEU A 219 -5.70 -5.25 62.27
N VAL A 220 -5.03 -4.45 61.44
CA VAL A 220 -5.63 -3.30 60.75
C VAL A 220 -6.75 -3.73 59.81
N LYS A 221 -6.53 -4.78 59.00
CA LYS A 221 -7.55 -5.30 58.09
C LYS A 221 -8.77 -5.86 58.86
N CYS A 222 -8.55 -6.56 59.97
CA CYS A 222 -9.64 -7.05 60.82
C CYS A 222 -10.47 -5.90 61.39
N ARG A 223 -9.82 -4.85 61.90
CA ARG A 223 -10.52 -3.66 62.42
C ARG A 223 -11.35 -2.97 61.34
N LYS A 224 -10.88 -2.97 60.08
CA LYS A 224 -11.59 -2.38 58.94
C LYS A 224 -12.85 -3.16 58.54
N VAL A 225 -12.77 -4.49 58.44
CA VAL A 225 -13.93 -5.32 58.04
C VAL A 225 -14.83 -5.70 59.22
N GLY A 226 -14.34 -5.50 60.45
CA GLY A 226 -14.98 -5.90 61.70
C GLY A 226 -14.70 -7.36 62.06
N ALA A 227 -14.53 -7.63 63.36
CA ALA A 227 -14.21 -8.96 63.86
C ALA A 227 -15.23 -10.05 63.47
N LYS A 228 -16.49 -9.68 63.22
CA LYS A 228 -17.56 -10.60 62.80
C LYS A 228 -17.39 -11.10 61.36
N ASN A 229 -16.86 -10.26 60.46
CA ASN A 229 -16.69 -10.58 59.03
C ASN A 229 -15.26 -11.04 58.69
N TRP A 230 -14.34 -10.98 59.65
CA TRP A 230 -12.95 -11.40 59.48
C TRP A 230 -12.82 -12.90 59.18
N GLY A 231 -12.46 -13.23 57.94
CA GLY A 231 -12.22 -14.61 57.49
C GLY A 231 -13.41 -15.32 56.82
N ASN A 232 -14.50 -14.61 56.50
CA ASN A 232 -15.67 -15.17 55.79
C ASN A 232 -15.57 -15.10 54.25
N SER A 233 -14.37 -15.18 53.68
CA SER A 233 -14.11 -14.97 52.25
C SER A 233 -14.55 -16.11 51.32
N LYS A 234 -15.17 -17.18 51.82
CA LYS A 234 -15.62 -18.30 50.95
C LYS A 234 -16.90 -18.00 50.16
N LYS A 235 -17.72 -17.03 50.58
CA LYS A 235 -19.01 -16.74 49.91
C LYS A 235 -18.89 -15.71 48.78
N GLU A 236 -17.87 -14.85 48.84
CA GLU A 236 -17.64 -13.73 47.89
C GLU A 236 -16.76 -14.14 46.70
N ALA A 237 -15.88 -15.15 46.87
CA ALA A 237 -15.02 -15.66 45.80
C ALA A 237 -15.78 -16.43 44.70
N LEU A 238 -16.88 -17.09 45.04
CA LEU A 238 -17.69 -17.89 44.11
C LEU A 238 -18.55 -17.03 43.16
N GLU A 239 -18.94 -15.82 43.57
CA GLU A 239 -19.69 -14.90 42.72
C GLU A 239 -18.76 -14.16 41.73
N ILE A 240 -17.54 -13.81 42.16
CA ILE A 240 -16.54 -13.13 41.30
C ILE A 240 -15.98 -14.05 40.20
N GLU A 241 -15.83 -15.35 40.45
CA GLU A 241 -15.41 -16.30 39.41
C GLU A 241 -16.45 -16.47 38.29
N ASN A 242 -17.73 -16.46 38.64
CA ASN A 242 -18.81 -16.65 37.67
C ASN A 242 -18.99 -15.42 36.78
N ASP A 243 -18.87 -14.21 37.33
CA ASP A 243 -18.97 -12.95 36.58
C ASP A 243 -17.78 -12.75 35.63
N ASN A 244 -16.55 -13.07 36.06
CA ASN A 244 -15.37 -12.99 35.18
C ASN A 244 -15.45 -13.99 34.01
N LYS A 245 -16.05 -15.16 34.24
CA LYS A 245 -16.24 -16.16 33.19
C LYS A 245 -17.24 -15.67 32.14
N ILE A 246 -18.34 -15.05 32.57
CA ILE A 246 -19.34 -14.45 31.67
C ILE A 246 -18.74 -13.28 30.88
N VAL A 247 -17.94 -12.42 31.52
CA VAL A 247 -17.28 -11.30 30.85
C VAL A 247 -16.25 -11.79 29.84
N ALA A 248 -15.45 -12.81 30.14
CA ALA A 248 -14.50 -13.41 29.20
C ALA A 248 -15.22 -14.00 27.97
N GLU A 249 -16.30 -14.75 28.20
CA GLU A 249 -17.09 -15.36 27.12
C GLU A 249 -17.80 -14.30 26.25
N MET A 250 -18.25 -13.20 26.86
CA MET A 250 -18.87 -12.08 26.15
C MET A 250 -17.87 -11.26 25.32
N VAL A 251 -16.64 -11.09 25.81
CA VAL A 251 -15.54 -10.44 25.09
C VAL A 251 -15.08 -11.30 23.91
N ASP A 252 -14.99 -12.62 24.07
CA ASP A 252 -14.69 -13.55 22.98
C ASP A 252 -15.78 -13.52 21.89
N LEU A 253 -17.05 -13.44 22.27
CA LEU A 253 -18.17 -13.36 21.31
C LEU A 253 -18.20 -12.03 20.54
N TYR A 254 -17.85 -10.92 21.20
CA TYR A 254 -17.76 -9.60 20.55
C TYR A 254 -16.56 -9.49 19.60
N THR A 255 -15.39 -10.00 20.02
CA THR A 255 -14.19 -10.02 19.17
C THR A 255 -14.35 -10.96 17.97
N PHE A 256 -15.09 -12.06 18.12
CA PHE A 256 -15.42 -12.96 17.02
C PHE A 256 -16.34 -12.29 15.98
N GLN A 257 -17.37 -11.55 16.41
CA GLN A 257 -18.26 -10.82 15.49
C GLN A 257 -17.54 -9.70 14.70
N GLU A 258 -16.63 -8.96 15.33
CA GLU A 258 -15.87 -7.91 14.64
C GLU A 258 -14.87 -8.49 13.62
N THR A 259 -14.28 -9.65 13.92
CA THR A 259 -13.32 -10.31 13.02
C THR A 259 -13.98 -10.97 11.82
N GLU A 260 -15.18 -11.55 11.96
CA GLU A 260 -15.95 -12.05 10.81
C GLU A 260 -16.39 -10.92 9.89
N ALA A 261 -16.85 -9.79 10.43
CA ALA A 261 -17.22 -8.62 9.62
C ALA A 261 -16.02 -8.07 8.83
N PHE A 262 -14.84 -8.00 9.46
CA PHE A 262 -13.61 -7.56 8.82
C PHE A 262 -13.12 -8.53 7.73
N LEU A 263 -13.24 -9.84 7.96
CA LEU A 263 -12.86 -10.87 6.99
C LEU A 263 -13.84 -10.95 5.81
N GLU A 264 -15.15 -10.79 6.04
CA GLU A 264 -16.14 -10.70 4.96
C GLU A 264 -15.94 -9.45 4.11
N GLU A 265 -15.65 -8.31 4.72
CA GLU A 265 -15.36 -7.07 4.00
C GLU A 265 -14.06 -7.19 3.18
N SER A 266 -13.01 -7.75 3.77
CA SER A 266 -11.75 -8.10 3.09
C SER A 266 -11.96 -9.05 1.89
N LEU A 267 -12.70 -10.14 2.07
CA LEU A 267 -13.03 -11.09 1.00
C LEU A 267 -13.89 -10.46 -0.09
N TYR A 268 -14.83 -9.59 0.28
CA TYR A 268 -15.67 -8.84 -0.65
C TYR A 268 -14.84 -7.90 -1.53
N TYR A 269 -13.91 -7.15 -0.96
CA TYR A 269 -12.98 -6.30 -1.72
C TYR A 269 -12.01 -7.12 -2.58
N GLY A 270 -11.50 -8.25 -2.08
CA GLY A 270 -10.64 -9.14 -2.86
C GLY A 270 -11.34 -9.76 -4.09
N LEU A 271 -12.62 -10.13 -3.97
CA LEU A 271 -13.43 -10.64 -5.08
C LEU A 271 -13.75 -9.57 -6.12
N ILE A 272 -13.93 -8.32 -5.71
CA ILE A 272 -14.18 -7.19 -6.62
C ILE A 272 -12.96 -6.94 -7.53
N ASP A 273 -11.75 -7.09 -7.02
CA ASP A 273 -10.52 -6.91 -7.80
C ASP A 273 -10.32 -8.03 -8.84
N GLU A 274 -10.60 -9.28 -8.49
CA GLU A 274 -10.53 -10.42 -9.43
C GLU A 274 -11.58 -10.32 -10.55
N ASP A 275 -12.83 -9.95 -10.22
CA ASP A 275 -13.89 -9.80 -11.21
C ASP A 275 -13.67 -8.57 -12.13
N ASN A 276 -13.12 -7.47 -11.61
CA ASN A 276 -12.72 -6.32 -12.43
C ASN A 276 -11.56 -6.66 -13.37
N GLU A 277 -10.54 -7.40 -12.91
CA GLU A 277 -9.43 -7.83 -13.76
C GLU A 277 -9.89 -8.80 -14.87
N LEU A 278 -10.81 -9.70 -14.54
CA LEU A 278 -11.37 -10.66 -15.50
C LEU A 278 -12.26 -9.96 -16.53
N GLU A 279 -13.08 -8.99 -16.13
CA GLU A 279 -13.90 -8.16 -17.03
C GLU A 279 -13.04 -7.21 -17.88
N GLU A 280 -11.96 -6.65 -17.34
CA GLU A 280 -10.97 -5.88 -18.11
C GLU A 280 -10.23 -6.75 -19.14
N ALA A 281 -9.88 -7.98 -18.77
CA ALA A 281 -9.26 -8.95 -19.67
C ALA A 281 -10.22 -9.34 -20.80
N LYS A 282 -11.50 -9.56 -20.48
CA LYS A 282 -12.59 -9.86 -21.44
C LYS A 282 -12.95 -8.67 -22.35
N LYS A 283 -12.77 -7.41 -21.89
CA LYS A 283 -13.08 -6.17 -22.67
C LYS A 283 -11.95 -5.70 -23.61
N LYS A 284 -10.75 -6.27 -23.54
CA LYS A 284 -9.60 -5.85 -24.38
C LYS A 284 -9.73 -6.35 -25.82
N LYS A 285 -10.35 -5.53 -26.69
CA LYS A 285 -10.47 -5.74 -28.15
C LYS A 285 -9.18 -6.33 -28.76
N ALA A 286 -9.33 -7.33 -29.63
CA ALA A 286 -8.22 -7.97 -30.34
C ALA A 286 -7.37 -6.93 -31.09
N CYS A 287 -6.04 -7.02 -30.95
CA CYS A 287 -5.13 -6.10 -31.61
C CYS A 287 -5.17 -6.29 -33.13
N LYS A 288 -5.49 -5.22 -33.86
CA LYS A 288 -5.43 -5.20 -35.33
C LYS A 288 -4.04 -4.73 -35.79
N PRO A 289 -3.41 -5.40 -36.78
CA PRO A 289 -2.13 -4.96 -37.33
C PRO A 289 -2.26 -3.63 -38.08
N SER A 290 -1.25 -2.78 -37.93
CA SER A 290 -1.13 -1.54 -38.71
C SER A 290 -0.87 -1.81 -40.19
N LYS A 291 -1.14 -0.82 -41.05
CA LYS A 291 -0.94 -0.92 -42.50
C LYS A 291 0.49 -1.38 -42.81
N GLY A 292 0.62 -2.44 -43.62
CA GLY A 292 1.91 -3.02 -43.99
C GLY A 292 2.51 -4.01 -42.99
N LYS A 293 1.88 -4.21 -41.81
CA LYS A 293 2.27 -5.24 -40.84
C LYS A 293 1.33 -6.44 -40.91
N LYS A 294 1.88 -7.63 -40.66
CA LYS A 294 1.12 -8.89 -40.75
C LYS A 294 0.51 -9.30 -39.41
N PHE A 295 1.19 -8.98 -38.32
CA PHE A 295 0.81 -9.46 -36.98
C PHE A 295 0.67 -8.28 -36.02
N ALA A 296 -0.12 -8.48 -34.98
CA ALA A 296 -0.19 -7.60 -33.83
C ALA A 296 -0.29 -8.43 -32.56
N ARG A 297 0.39 -7.99 -31.49
CA ARG A 297 0.35 -8.61 -30.17
C ARG A 297 0.25 -7.54 -29.10
N ARG A 298 -0.50 -7.82 -28.04
CA ARG A 298 -0.55 -6.94 -26.86
C ARG A 298 0.70 -7.18 -26.01
N VAL A 299 1.38 -6.11 -25.64
CA VAL A 299 2.61 -6.12 -24.83
C VAL A 299 2.49 -4.97 -23.83
N LYS A 300 2.54 -5.27 -22.52
CA LYS A 300 2.37 -4.27 -21.45
C LYS A 300 1.17 -3.34 -21.70
N GLY A 301 -0.01 -3.93 -21.90
CA GLY A 301 -1.25 -3.22 -22.21
C GLY A 301 -1.40 -2.62 -23.62
N ARG A 302 -0.30 -2.44 -24.38
CA ARG A 302 -0.30 -1.77 -25.69
C ARG A 302 -0.27 -2.74 -26.87
N CYS A 303 -0.99 -2.44 -27.95
CA CYS A 303 -0.93 -3.23 -29.18
C CYS A 303 0.32 -2.89 -30.01
N VAL A 304 1.19 -3.86 -30.22
CA VAL A 304 2.42 -3.74 -31.00
C VAL A 304 2.25 -4.50 -32.32
N SER A 305 2.37 -3.80 -33.45
CA SER A 305 2.28 -4.39 -34.79
C SER A 305 3.66 -4.75 -35.34
N TYR A 306 3.82 -5.94 -35.91
CA TYR A 306 5.11 -6.48 -36.32
C TYR A 306 5.00 -7.46 -37.50
N GLY A 307 6.16 -7.83 -38.07
CA GLY A 307 6.26 -8.65 -39.28
C GLY A 307 5.81 -7.93 -40.55
N GLN A 308 6.37 -8.29 -41.71
CA GLN A 308 6.02 -7.69 -42.99
C GLN A 308 4.76 -8.33 -43.58
N ALA A 309 3.75 -7.52 -43.94
CA ALA A 309 2.57 -7.99 -44.65
C ALA A 309 2.90 -8.39 -46.10
N GLY A 310 2.01 -9.16 -46.73
CA GLY A 310 2.07 -9.53 -48.14
C GLY A 310 2.32 -11.01 -48.41
N LYS A 311 2.14 -11.38 -49.68
CA LYS A 311 2.37 -12.72 -50.21
C LYS A 311 3.70 -12.77 -50.97
N ALA A 312 4.31 -13.95 -51.03
CA ALA A 312 5.37 -14.27 -51.97
C ALA A 312 4.79 -14.45 -53.38
N LYS A 313 5.64 -14.52 -54.42
CA LYS A 313 5.21 -14.72 -55.82
C LYS A 313 4.33 -15.98 -55.97
N GLY A 314 4.65 -17.07 -55.29
CA GLY A 314 3.85 -18.30 -55.26
C GLY A 314 2.69 -18.30 -54.25
N GLY A 315 2.11 -17.16 -53.89
CA GLY A 315 0.93 -17.06 -53.02
C GLY A 315 1.14 -17.30 -51.51
N GLY A 316 2.26 -17.94 -51.12
CA GLY A 316 2.62 -18.19 -49.71
C GLY A 316 3.00 -16.94 -48.91
N ALA A 317 3.35 -17.10 -47.64
CA ALA A 317 3.79 -15.98 -46.79
C ALA A 317 5.05 -15.29 -47.35
N ARG A 318 5.09 -13.95 -47.30
CA ARG A 318 6.24 -13.16 -47.81
C ARG A 318 7.58 -13.52 -47.14
N ILE A 319 7.57 -13.79 -45.83
CA ILE A 319 8.71 -14.30 -45.08
C ILE A 319 8.25 -15.60 -44.41
N LYS A 320 9.06 -16.67 -44.53
CA LYS A 320 8.82 -17.98 -43.91
C LYS A 320 10.09 -18.46 -43.19
N PRO A 321 10.00 -19.03 -41.98
CA PRO A 321 11.16 -19.56 -41.29
C PRO A 321 11.86 -20.68 -42.08
N GLY A 322 13.18 -20.77 -41.98
CA GLY A 322 13.98 -21.78 -42.68
C GLY A 322 14.04 -21.61 -44.22
N THR A 323 13.79 -20.40 -44.72
CA THR A 323 13.93 -20.06 -46.15
C THR A 323 15.01 -19.00 -46.35
N SER A 324 15.50 -18.83 -47.58
CA SER A 324 16.46 -17.77 -47.93
C SER A 324 15.96 -16.38 -47.53
N LYS A 325 14.66 -16.09 -47.71
CA LYS A 325 14.04 -14.83 -47.26
C LYS A 325 13.97 -14.70 -45.74
N GLY A 326 13.77 -15.80 -45.03
CA GLY A 326 13.85 -15.85 -43.56
C GLY A 326 15.26 -15.53 -43.08
N ASN A 327 16.29 -16.15 -43.67
CA ASN A 327 17.69 -15.88 -43.38
C ASN A 327 18.07 -14.43 -43.65
N ALA A 328 17.67 -13.89 -44.81
CA ALA A 328 17.91 -12.50 -45.15
C ALA A 328 17.28 -11.53 -44.14
N TYR A 329 16.08 -11.84 -43.64
CA TYR A 329 15.46 -11.06 -42.57
C TYR A 329 16.23 -11.17 -41.25
N CYS A 330 16.59 -12.39 -40.81
CA CYS A 330 17.29 -12.62 -39.55
C CYS A 330 18.68 -11.98 -39.55
N ALA A 331 19.38 -11.94 -40.68
CA ALA A 331 20.67 -11.29 -40.84
C ALA A 331 20.56 -9.77 -40.68
N ARG A 332 19.65 -9.12 -41.40
CA ARG A 332 19.41 -7.66 -41.27
C ARG A 332 18.99 -7.27 -39.86
N SER A 333 17.98 -7.96 -39.34
CA SER A 333 17.48 -7.68 -37.99
C SER A 333 18.49 -7.99 -36.88
N TYR A 334 19.49 -8.84 -37.12
CA TYR A 334 20.59 -9.05 -36.17
C TYR A 334 21.57 -7.88 -36.18
N GLY A 335 21.83 -7.30 -37.35
CA GLY A 335 22.55 -6.03 -37.48
C GLY A 335 21.83 -4.90 -36.75
N ASP A 336 20.54 -4.70 -37.03
CA ASP A 336 19.71 -3.67 -36.38
C ASP A 336 19.66 -3.86 -34.85
N MET A 337 19.58 -5.12 -34.40
CA MET A 337 19.56 -5.43 -32.97
C MET A 337 20.88 -5.04 -32.30
N LYS A 338 22.02 -5.32 -32.94
CA LYS A 338 23.34 -4.97 -32.42
C LYS A 338 23.61 -3.47 -32.46
N SER A 339 23.33 -2.81 -33.58
CA SER A 339 23.58 -1.37 -33.73
C SER A 339 22.76 -0.52 -32.77
N HIS A 340 21.56 -0.98 -32.40
CA HIS A 340 20.70 -0.30 -31.44
C HIS A 340 20.78 -0.84 -30.00
N GLY A 341 21.75 -1.71 -29.69
CA GLY A 341 21.93 -2.25 -28.34
C GLY A 341 20.71 -2.98 -27.77
N LYS A 342 19.94 -3.66 -28.63
CA LYS A 342 18.67 -4.29 -28.28
C LYS A 342 18.86 -5.70 -27.73
N ASP A 343 18.23 -5.97 -26.60
CA ASP A 343 18.19 -7.30 -25.99
C ASP A 343 16.83 -7.99 -26.20
N CYS A 344 16.77 -8.81 -27.25
CA CYS A 344 15.56 -9.58 -27.58
C CYS A 344 15.30 -10.80 -26.67
N SER A 345 16.24 -11.13 -25.78
CA SER A 345 16.08 -12.21 -24.79
C SER A 345 15.52 -11.68 -23.47
N GLY A 346 15.88 -10.45 -23.07
CA GLY A 346 15.39 -9.78 -21.87
C GLY A 346 14.47 -8.59 -22.17
N LYS A 347 14.92 -7.38 -21.81
CA LYS A 347 14.05 -6.19 -21.67
C LYS A 347 13.33 -5.74 -22.95
N ASP A 348 13.92 -5.96 -24.13
CA ASP A 348 13.35 -5.54 -25.41
C ASP A 348 12.51 -6.63 -26.11
N ARG A 349 12.27 -7.77 -25.46
CA ARG A 349 11.51 -8.92 -26.01
C ARG A 349 10.15 -8.53 -26.61
N GLY A 350 9.53 -7.47 -26.09
CA GLY A 350 8.25 -6.92 -26.50
C GLY A 350 8.28 -5.97 -27.71
N THR A 351 9.45 -5.57 -28.20
CA THR A 351 9.58 -4.59 -29.30
C THR A 351 9.23 -5.19 -30.67
N PRO A 352 8.79 -4.38 -31.66
CA PRO A 352 8.44 -4.89 -32.99
C PRO A 352 9.53 -5.73 -33.67
N LEU A 353 10.80 -5.37 -33.44
CA LEU A 353 11.97 -6.09 -33.95
C LEU A 353 12.06 -7.49 -33.31
N CYS A 354 12.06 -7.56 -31.98
CA CYS A 354 12.19 -8.81 -31.25
C CYS A 354 10.99 -9.74 -31.46
N LEU A 355 9.77 -9.20 -31.52
CA LEU A 355 8.56 -9.95 -31.90
C LEU A 355 8.68 -10.58 -33.30
N SER A 356 9.25 -9.84 -34.25
CA SER A 356 9.46 -10.33 -35.60
C SER A 356 10.55 -11.40 -35.64
N ARG A 357 11.66 -11.22 -34.92
CA ARG A 357 12.74 -12.22 -34.79
C ARG A 357 12.23 -13.53 -34.17
N GLN A 358 11.38 -13.44 -33.15
CA GLN A 358 10.70 -14.61 -32.57
C GLN A 358 9.78 -15.31 -33.57
N LYS A 359 8.92 -14.55 -34.27
CA LYS A 359 7.98 -15.11 -35.25
C LYS A 359 8.69 -15.83 -36.39
N TRP A 360 9.87 -15.35 -36.78
CA TRP A 360 10.69 -15.93 -37.83
C TRP A 360 11.77 -16.90 -37.32
N LYS A 361 11.71 -17.28 -36.03
CA LYS A 361 12.61 -18.24 -35.39
C LYS A 361 14.09 -17.93 -35.65
N CYS A 362 14.47 -16.66 -35.52
CA CYS A 362 15.84 -16.22 -35.74
C CYS A 362 16.76 -16.71 -34.62
N SER A 363 17.88 -17.31 -35.01
CA SER A 363 19.02 -17.70 -34.18
C SER A 363 20.26 -17.00 -34.73
N GLY A 364 20.70 -15.94 -34.07
CA GLY A 364 21.71 -15.04 -34.64
C GLY A 364 21.25 -14.45 -35.97
N LYS A 365 22.03 -14.66 -37.04
CA LYS A 365 21.76 -14.19 -38.40
C LYS A 365 20.85 -15.13 -39.21
N TYR A 366 20.55 -16.34 -38.71
CA TYR A 366 19.87 -17.38 -39.48
C TYR A 366 18.47 -17.67 -38.94
N SER A 367 17.56 -18.11 -39.81
CA SER A 367 16.21 -18.53 -39.47
C SER A 367 16.13 -20.05 -39.40
N ARG A 368 15.57 -20.59 -38.31
CA ARG A 368 15.37 -22.04 -38.17
C ARG A 368 14.04 -22.47 -38.78
N LYS A 369 14.04 -23.59 -39.52
CA LYS A 369 12.81 -24.26 -39.94
C LYS A 369 12.11 -24.76 -38.67
N GLY A 370 10.79 -24.59 -38.55
CA GLY A 370 10.06 -25.22 -37.46
C GLY A 370 10.16 -26.73 -37.59
N LYS A 371 10.29 -27.44 -36.46
CA LYS A 371 9.80 -28.82 -36.38
C LYS A 371 8.33 -28.84 -36.77
#